data_AF-A0A4R6Z9E5-F1
#
_entry.id   AF-A0A4R6Z9E5-F1
#
_cell.length_a   1.000
_cell.length_b   1.000
_cell.length_c   1.000
_cell.angle_alpha   90.00
_cell.angle_beta   90.00
_cell.angle_gamma   90.00
#
_symmetry.space_group_name_H-M   'P 1'
#
loop_
_entity.id
_entity.type
_entity.pdbx_description
1 polymer ?
#
loop_
_entity_poly.entity_id
_entity_poly.type
_entity_poly.pdbx_seq_one_letter_code
_entity_poly.pdbx_strand_id
1 'polypeptide(L)'
;MASPVARILPLWEQLTARLHGAGEVIPPAVLRLVMGWEFWESGLEKLHGENWFADIQDKFPWPFSVIPADVSWATATWFELIGGVMLWLGLGTRFFAFSLMILTFVATAAVHWPDMWSMWSDLLKGYAISNAGQGNFKLPLLFVVMLLPLIFSGAGKLSLDHLLARVLRLASPQPVSDLYSMALALAVLGLPFLLLIPKLGLALLALAGIAAAAARWVRN
;
A
#
# COMPACT_ATOMS: atom_id res chain seq x y z
N MET A 1 46.96 13.00 19.59
CA MET A 1 45.62 12.47 19.94
C MET A 1 44.74 12.63 18.71
N ALA A 2 44.11 11.56 18.22
CA ALA A 2 43.16 11.67 17.10
C ALA A 2 42.04 12.64 17.47
N SER A 3 41.63 13.51 16.55
CA SER A 3 40.53 14.44 16.81
C SER A 3 39.25 13.66 17.16
N PRO A 4 38.35 14.21 17.99
CA PRO A 4 37.07 13.57 18.29
C PRO A 4 36.31 13.17 17.02
N VAL A 5 36.38 13.99 15.97
CA VAL A 5 35.80 13.73 14.64
C VAL A 5 36.37 12.45 14.00
N ALA A 6 37.68 12.23 14.11
CA ALA A 6 38.34 11.04 13.55
C ALA A 6 37.93 9.71 14.23
N ARG A 7 37.31 9.78 15.42
CA ARG A 7 36.75 8.60 16.12
C ARG A 7 35.25 8.42 15.90
N ILE A 8 34.51 9.52 15.72
CA ILE A 8 33.04 9.50 15.57
C ILE A 8 32.63 9.03 14.17
N LEU A 9 33.33 9.47 13.12
CA LEU A 9 32.94 9.16 11.73
C LEU A 9 32.97 7.64 11.43
N PRO A 10 34.03 6.88 11.78
CA PRO A 10 34.04 5.43 11.53
C PRO A 10 33.00 4.67 12.35
N LEU A 11 32.72 5.12 13.57
CA LEU A 11 31.67 4.53 14.41
C LEU A 11 30.29 4.76 13.80
N TRP A 12 30.01 5.98 13.34
CA TRP A 12 28.76 6.33 12.67
C TRP A 12 28.53 5.49 11.40
N GLU A 13 29.55 5.36 10.55
CA GLU A 13 29.50 4.52 9.34
C GLU A 13 29.19 3.06 9.69
N GLN A 14 29.87 2.53 10.71
CA GLN A 14 29.68 1.17 11.20
C GLN A 14 28.29 0.90 11.79
N LEU A 15 27.74 1.85 12.54
CA LEU A 15 26.39 1.73 13.09
C LEU A 15 25.34 1.81 11.98
N THR A 16 25.48 2.79 11.08
CA THR A 16 24.54 3.01 9.97
C THR A 16 24.53 1.82 9.01
N ALA A 17 25.68 1.22 8.71
CA ALA A 17 25.75 0.02 7.89
C ALA A 17 24.99 -1.17 8.51
N ARG A 18 25.08 -1.35 9.83
CA ARG A 18 24.32 -2.40 10.54
C ARG A 18 22.82 -2.11 10.54
N LEU A 19 22.43 -0.84 10.73
CA LEU A 19 21.03 -0.41 10.65
C LEU A 19 20.46 -0.61 9.23
N HIS A 20 21.23 -0.35 8.17
CA HIS A 20 20.80 -0.65 6.80
C HIS A 20 20.56 -2.15 6.61
N GLY A 21 21.45 -3.01 7.11
CA GLY A 21 21.24 -4.46 7.07
C GLY A 21 19.98 -4.91 7.80
N ALA A 22 19.72 -4.35 9.00
CA ALA A 22 18.49 -4.59 9.74
C ALA A 22 17.25 -4.02 9.03
N GLY A 23 17.41 -2.91 8.30
CA GLY A 23 16.37 -2.23 7.53
C GLY A 23 15.79 -3.07 6.38
N GLU A 24 16.53 -4.06 5.88
CA GLU A 24 16.05 -5.01 4.88
C GLU A 24 15.19 -6.13 5.48
N VAL A 25 15.11 -6.21 6.82
CA VAL A 25 14.44 -7.29 7.56
C VAL A 25 13.30 -6.73 8.40
N ILE A 26 13.60 -5.81 9.32
CA ILE A 26 12.69 -5.41 10.40
C ILE A 26 11.53 -4.55 9.90
N PRO A 27 11.74 -3.40 9.23
CA PRO A 27 10.63 -2.57 8.76
C PRO A 27 9.60 -3.30 7.89
N PRO A 28 9.98 -4.04 6.83
CA PRO A 28 8.98 -4.73 6.00
C PRO A 28 8.30 -5.89 6.75
N ALA A 29 8.96 -6.53 7.72
CA ALA A 29 8.32 -7.54 8.57
C ALA A 29 7.27 -6.92 9.50
N VAL A 30 7.60 -5.81 10.17
CA VAL A 30 6.67 -5.09 11.05
C VAL A 30 5.45 -4.60 10.25
N LEU A 31 5.67 -3.98 9.09
CA LEU A 31 4.59 -3.52 8.22
C LEU A 31 3.68 -4.68 7.80
N ARG A 32 4.24 -5.83 7.43
CA ARG A 32 3.45 -7.02 7.07
C ARG A 32 2.67 -7.60 8.23
N LEU A 33 3.25 -7.63 9.44
CA LEU A 33 2.58 -8.11 10.64
C LEU A 33 1.37 -7.25 11.00
N VAL A 34 1.58 -5.93 11.06
CA VAL A 34 0.52 -4.96 11.37
C VAL A 34 -0.55 -4.99 10.27
N MET A 35 -0.18 -4.79 9.01
CA MET A 35 -1.16 -4.77 7.92
C MET A 35 -1.89 -6.10 7.78
N GLY A 36 -1.19 -7.23 7.95
CA GLY A 36 -1.82 -8.54 7.89
C GLY A 36 -2.84 -8.74 8.99
N TRP A 37 -2.61 -8.21 10.19
CA TRP A 37 -3.57 -8.23 11.30
C TRP A 37 -4.81 -7.41 11.00
N GLU A 38 -4.65 -6.15 10.59
CA GLU A 38 -5.76 -5.25 10.33
C GLU A 38 -6.72 -5.80 9.25
N PHE A 39 -6.17 -6.35 8.16
CA PHE A 39 -7.00 -6.94 7.12
C PHE A 39 -7.58 -8.29 7.51
N TRP A 40 -6.87 -9.09 8.30
CA TRP A 40 -7.40 -10.35 8.82
C TRP A 40 -8.63 -10.11 9.71
N GLU A 41 -8.53 -9.14 10.63
CA GLU A 41 -9.63 -8.75 11.50
C GLU A 41 -10.83 -8.25 10.69
N SER A 42 -10.61 -7.34 9.74
CA SER A 42 -11.68 -6.84 8.87
C SER A 42 -12.32 -7.92 7.98
N GLY A 43 -11.53 -8.90 7.54
CA GLY A 43 -12.03 -10.05 6.80
C GLY A 43 -12.88 -10.99 7.68
N LEU A 44 -12.49 -11.20 8.94
CA LEU A 44 -13.27 -12.01 9.89
C LEU A 44 -14.60 -11.36 10.24
N GLU A 45 -14.63 -10.03 10.35
CA GLU A 45 -15.88 -9.28 10.53
C GLU A 45 -16.83 -9.50 9.35
N LYS A 46 -16.33 -9.53 8.11
CA LYS A 46 -17.17 -9.80 6.93
C LYS A 46 -17.55 -11.27 6.78
N LEU A 47 -16.69 -12.19 7.20
CA LEU A 47 -16.98 -13.63 7.15
C LEU A 47 -18.09 -14.03 8.11
N HIS A 48 -18.15 -13.41 9.29
CA HIS A 48 -19.14 -13.72 10.33
C HIS A 48 -20.29 -12.70 10.42
N GLY A 49 -20.21 -11.61 9.65
CA GLY A 49 -21.21 -10.55 9.63
C GLY A 49 -22.27 -10.74 8.54
N GLU A 50 -23.21 -9.81 8.51
CA GLU A 50 -24.22 -9.71 7.46
C GLU A 50 -23.73 -8.82 6.30
N ASN A 51 -24.08 -9.18 5.07
CA ASN A 51 -23.64 -8.48 3.87
C ASN A 51 -24.33 -7.10 3.73
N TRP A 52 -23.73 -6.08 4.33
CA TRP A 52 -24.19 -4.70 4.24
C TRP A 52 -23.77 -4.00 2.93
N PHE A 53 -23.00 -4.64 2.04
CA PHE A 53 -22.68 -4.04 0.73
C PHE A 53 -23.94 -3.84 -0.13
N ALA A 54 -24.99 -4.64 0.09
CA ALA A 54 -26.27 -4.47 -0.61
C ALA A 54 -26.89 -3.09 -0.35
N ASP A 55 -26.72 -2.54 0.85
CA ASP A 55 -27.30 -1.25 1.25
C ASP A 55 -26.55 -0.03 0.69
N ILE A 56 -25.32 -0.24 0.18
CA ILE A 56 -24.44 0.83 -0.30
C ILE A 56 -23.93 0.58 -1.72
N GLN A 57 -24.53 -0.34 -2.46
CA GLN A 57 -24.06 -0.75 -3.78
C GLN A 57 -24.02 0.42 -4.79
N ASP A 58 -24.95 1.37 -4.67
CA ASP A 58 -25.02 2.58 -5.50
C ASP A 58 -23.85 3.55 -5.25
N LYS A 59 -23.17 3.43 -4.09
CA LYS A 59 -22.00 4.25 -3.72
C LYS A 59 -20.68 3.68 -4.19
N PHE A 60 -20.65 2.45 -4.71
CA PHE A 60 -19.41 1.86 -5.21
C PHE A 60 -18.91 2.59 -6.46
N PRO A 61 -17.60 2.86 -6.57
CA PRO A 61 -17.04 3.39 -7.80
C PRO A 61 -17.12 2.33 -8.91
N TRP A 62 -17.31 2.76 -10.15
CA TRP A 62 -17.17 1.86 -11.31
C TRP A 62 -15.74 1.27 -11.35
N PRO A 63 -15.54 -0.03 -11.66
CA PRO A 63 -16.53 -1.00 -12.13
C PRO A 63 -17.28 -1.75 -11.02
N PHE A 64 -17.01 -1.49 -9.74
CA PHE A 64 -17.61 -2.24 -8.64
C PHE A 64 -19.10 -1.97 -8.45
N SER A 65 -19.62 -0.82 -8.91
CA SER A 65 -21.06 -0.52 -8.90
C SER A 65 -21.91 -1.47 -9.73
N VAL A 66 -21.34 -2.08 -10.77
CA VAL A 66 -22.06 -3.02 -11.66
C VAL A 66 -21.88 -4.48 -11.26
N ILE A 67 -21.05 -4.74 -10.24
CA ILE A 67 -20.83 -6.09 -9.70
C ILE A 67 -21.87 -6.33 -8.59
N PRO A 68 -22.55 -7.50 -8.56
CA PRO A 68 -23.50 -7.82 -7.49
C PRO A 68 -22.86 -7.72 -6.10
N ALA A 69 -23.61 -7.20 -5.13
CA ALA A 69 -23.11 -6.98 -3.77
C ALA A 69 -22.54 -8.26 -3.13
N ASP A 70 -23.17 -9.42 -3.32
CA ASP A 70 -22.68 -10.71 -2.80
C ASP A 70 -21.32 -11.10 -3.37
N VAL A 71 -21.08 -10.83 -4.65
CA VAL A 71 -19.80 -11.10 -5.31
C VAL A 71 -18.73 -10.15 -4.79
N SER A 72 -19.05 -8.87 -4.66
CA SER A 72 -18.15 -7.86 -4.09
C SER A 72 -17.81 -8.17 -2.63
N TRP A 73 -18.80 -8.58 -1.83
CA TRP A 73 -18.63 -8.96 -0.42
C TRP A 73 -17.72 -10.17 -0.27
N ALA A 74 -18.01 -11.24 -1.00
CA ALA A 74 -17.19 -12.45 -0.97
C ALA A 74 -15.76 -12.15 -1.45
N THR A 75 -15.60 -11.36 -2.51
CA THR A 75 -14.29 -10.99 -3.04
C THR A 75 -13.49 -10.18 -2.01
N ALA A 76 -14.10 -9.16 -1.41
CA ALA A 76 -13.45 -8.36 -0.36
C ALA A 76 -13.04 -9.23 0.83
N THR A 77 -13.96 -10.05 1.34
CA THR A 77 -13.73 -10.96 2.47
C THR A 77 -12.53 -11.87 2.22
N TRP A 78 -12.50 -12.55 1.07
CA TRP A 78 -11.42 -13.50 0.78
C TRP A 78 -10.10 -12.82 0.48
N PHE A 79 -10.10 -11.66 -0.20
CA PHE A 79 -8.87 -10.92 -0.40
C PHE A 79 -8.29 -10.37 0.91
N GLU A 80 -9.13 -9.94 1.85
CA GLU A 80 -8.70 -9.49 3.17
C GLU A 80 -8.12 -10.63 4.00
N LEU A 81 -8.82 -11.78 4.07
CA LEU A 81 -8.35 -12.95 4.83
C LEU A 81 -7.09 -13.57 4.21
N ILE A 82 -7.14 -13.92 2.92
CA ILE A 82 -6.00 -14.53 2.23
C ILE A 82 -4.86 -13.51 2.16
N GLY A 83 -5.16 -12.27 1.83
CA GLY A 83 -4.16 -11.20 1.78
C GLY A 83 -3.47 -10.99 3.11
N GLY A 84 -4.21 -10.99 4.22
CA GLY A 84 -3.63 -10.87 5.57
C GLY A 84 -2.63 -11.99 5.87
N VAL A 85 -3.01 -13.25 5.61
CA VAL A 85 -2.12 -14.41 5.78
C VAL A 85 -0.91 -14.33 4.84
N MET A 86 -1.12 -13.96 3.58
CA MET A 86 -0.05 -13.86 2.59
C MET A 86 0.94 -12.73 2.92
N LEU A 87 0.48 -11.62 3.49
CA LEU A 87 1.37 -10.59 4.03
C LEU A 87 2.20 -11.12 5.20
N TRP A 88 1.60 -11.81 6.19
CA TRP A 88 2.36 -12.40 7.30
C TRP A 88 3.47 -13.34 6.83
N LEU A 89 3.14 -14.24 5.89
CA LEU A 89 4.12 -15.12 5.28
C LEU A 89 5.13 -14.36 4.41
N GLY A 90 4.75 -13.19 3.90
CA GLY A 90 5.51 -12.42 2.92
C GLY A 90 5.58 -13.18 1.60
N LEU A 91 4.45 -13.72 1.14
CA LEU A 91 4.30 -14.46 -0.11
C LEU A 91 3.41 -13.65 -1.07
N GLY A 92 3.89 -13.39 -2.29
CA GLY A 92 3.17 -12.54 -3.24
C GLY A 92 2.96 -11.11 -2.72
N THR A 93 3.90 -10.60 -1.92
CA THR A 93 3.68 -9.40 -1.08
C THR A 93 3.21 -8.19 -1.88
N ARG A 94 3.82 -7.93 -3.04
CA ARG A 94 3.43 -6.80 -3.91
C ARG A 94 2.01 -6.93 -4.44
N PHE A 95 1.61 -8.15 -4.81
CA PHE A 95 0.28 -8.42 -5.34
C PHE A 95 -0.78 -8.21 -4.27
N PHE A 96 -0.61 -8.80 -3.09
CA PHE A 96 -1.58 -8.64 -2.00
C PHE A 96 -1.58 -7.22 -1.43
N ALA A 97 -0.42 -6.59 -1.23
CA ALA A 97 -0.37 -5.21 -0.75
C ALA A 97 -1.07 -4.24 -1.73
N PHE A 98 -0.88 -4.41 -3.04
CA PHE A 98 -1.57 -3.59 -4.03
C PHE A 98 -3.08 -3.88 -4.07
N SER A 99 -3.48 -5.14 -4.00
CA SER A 99 -4.91 -5.53 -4.00
C SER A 99 -5.65 -4.99 -2.76
N LEU A 100 -5.03 -5.10 -1.59
CA LEU A 100 -5.56 -4.56 -0.33
C LEU A 100 -5.59 -3.02 -0.34
N MET A 101 -4.64 -2.37 -1.01
CA MET A 101 -4.70 -0.92 -1.24
C MET A 101 -5.90 -0.56 -2.12
N ILE A 102 -6.15 -1.28 -3.23
CA ILE A 102 -7.34 -1.04 -4.07
C ILE A 102 -8.63 -1.22 -3.26
N LEU A 103 -8.75 -2.30 -2.48
CA LEU A 103 -9.89 -2.53 -1.59
C LEU A 103 -10.09 -1.35 -0.61
N THR A 104 -9.00 -0.89 0.01
CA THR A 104 -9.03 0.28 0.91
C THR A 104 -9.56 1.53 0.21
N PHE A 105 -9.15 1.78 -1.03
CA PHE A 105 -9.65 2.91 -1.83
C PHE A 105 -11.13 2.78 -2.17
N VAL A 106 -11.59 1.60 -2.58
CA VAL A 106 -13.01 1.33 -2.88
C VAL A 106 -13.87 1.51 -1.64
N ALA A 107 -13.46 0.94 -0.50
CA ALA A 107 -14.16 1.10 0.78
C ALA A 107 -14.24 2.57 1.20
N THR A 108 -13.13 3.32 1.06
CA THR A 108 -13.09 4.75 1.36
C THR A 108 -14.03 5.55 0.46
N ALA A 109 -14.05 5.26 -0.84
CA ALA A 109 -14.94 5.91 -1.80
C ALA A 109 -16.41 5.67 -1.45
N ALA A 110 -16.75 4.44 -1.03
CA ALA A 110 -18.12 4.02 -0.78
C ALA A 110 -18.71 4.51 0.55
N VAL A 111 -17.89 4.50 1.62
CA VAL A 111 -18.37 4.67 3.00
C VAL A 111 -17.92 5.98 3.64
N HIS A 112 -16.85 6.61 3.13
CA HIS A 112 -16.20 7.75 3.81
C HIS A 112 -16.11 9.03 2.96
N TRP A 113 -16.51 9.02 1.68
CA TRP A 113 -16.12 10.05 0.72
C TRP A 113 -16.81 11.42 0.80
N PRO A 114 -18.10 11.58 1.16
CA PRO A 114 -18.64 12.94 1.32
C PRO A 114 -17.95 13.75 2.43
N ASP A 115 -17.41 13.07 3.46
CA ASP A 115 -16.75 13.67 4.62
C ASP A 115 -15.25 13.95 4.41
N MET A 116 -14.70 13.63 3.23
CA MET A 116 -13.26 13.78 2.92
C MET A 116 -12.89 15.19 2.42
N TRP A 117 -13.83 16.05 2.06
CA TRP A 117 -13.50 17.39 1.53
C TRP A 117 -12.88 18.32 2.58
N SER A 118 -13.12 18.04 3.87
CA SER A 118 -12.48 18.70 5.01
C SER A 118 -11.17 18.02 5.46
N MET A 119 -10.69 16.99 4.75
CA MET A 119 -9.51 16.16 5.10
C MET A 119 -8.30 16.99 5.50
N TRP A 120 -7.94 18.03 4.75
CA TRP A 120 -6.76 18.85 5.05
C TRP A 120 -6.91 19.67 6.34
N SER A 121 -8.11 20.17 6.64
CA SER A 121 -8.41 20.88 7.89
C SER A 121 -8.61 19.95 9.08
N ASP A 122 -9.04 18.70 8.84
CA ASP A 122 -9.36 17.73 9.88
C ASP A 122 -8.16 16.86 10.27
N LEU A 123 -7.19 16.63 9.36
CA LEU A 123 -5.88 16.05 9.71
C LEU A 123 -5.14 16.88 10.78
N LEU A 124 -5.36 18.19 10.80
CA LEU A 124 -4.81 19.13 11.79
C LEU A 124 -5.59 19.13 13.13
N LYS A 125 -6.81 18.58 13.17
CA LYS A 125 -7.66 18.55 14.38
C LYS A 125 -7.29 17.44 15.39
N GLY A 126 -6.28 16.63 15.11
CA GLY A 126 -5.67 15.75 16.10
C GLY A 126 -6.47 14.48 16.44
N TYR A 127 -5.91 13.67 17.35
CA TYR A 127 -6.23 12.28 17.75
C TYR A 127 -7.65 12.00 18.30
N ALA A 128 -8.69 12.69 17.85
CA ALA A 128 -10.06 12.40 18.24
C ALA A 128 -10.57 11.14 17.51
N ILE A 129 -10.32 9.95 18.08
CA ILE A 129 -11.12 8.76 17.79
C ILE A 129 -12.44 8.97 18.55
N SER A 130 -13.42 9.57 17.89
CA SER A 130 -14.77 9.74 18.44
C SER A 130 -15.78 8.97 17.59
N ASN A 131 -16.77 8.36 18.23
CA ASN A 131 -17.88 7.68 17.56
C ASN A 131 -18.85 8.66 16.84
N ALA A 132 -18.46 9.92 16.64
CA ALA A 132 -19.31 10.99 16.11
C ALA A 132 -19.26 11.13 14.58
N GLY A 133 -18.79 10.10 13.86
CA GLY A 133 -18.88 10.03 12.39
C GLY A 133 -17.95 10.95 11.60
N GLN A 134 -17.25 11.90 12.24
CA GLN A 134 -16.33 12.83 11.58
C GLN A 134 -14.87 12.48 11.95
N GLY A 135 -14.14 11.81 11.05
CA GLY A 135 -12.70 11.49 11.24
C GLY A 135 -12.22 10.11 10.79
N ASN A 136 -13.09 9.24 10.25
CA ASN A 136 -12.75 7.83 9.95
C ASN A 136 -11.84 7.61 8.73
N PHE A 137 -11.40 8.64 8.02
CA PHE A 137 -10.49 8.51 6.87
C PHE A 137 -9.01 8.40 7.24
N LYS A 138 -8.64 8.74 8.48
CA LYS A 138 -7.24 8.67 8.92
C LYS A 138 -6.70 7.24 8.90
N LEU A 139 -7.52 6.27 9.30
CA LEU A 139 -7.12 4.88 9.36
C LEU A 139 -6.90 4.27 7.96
N PRO A 140 -7.84 4.41 6.99
CA PRO A 140 -7.58 4.03 5.60
C PRO A 140 -6.34 4.71 5.01
N LEU A 141 -6.12 6.00 5.27
CA LEU A 141 -4.92 6.70 4.81
C LEU A 141 -3.64 6.09 5.39
N LEU A 142 -3.63 5.77 6.68
CA LEU A 142 -2.49 5.10 7.33
C LEU A 142 -2.24 3.72 6.71
N PHE A 143 -3.28 2.96 6.38
CA PHE A 143 -3.15 1.67 5.69
C PHE A 143 -2.48 1.84 4.33
N VAL A 144 -2.94 2.80 3.52
CA VAL A 144 -2.32 3.13 2.23
C VAL A 144 -0.84 3.45 2.43
N VAL A 145 -0.50 4.36 3.34
CA VAL A 145 0.89 4.76 3.62
C VAL A 145 1.75 3.57 4.06
N MET A 146 1.22 2.66 4.89
CA MET A 146 1.94 1.48 5.36
C MET A 146 2.09 0.39 4.28
N LEU A 147 1.19 0.34 3.29
CA LEU A 147 1.27 -0.58 2.15
C LEU A 147 2.26 -0.10 1.08
N LEU A 148 2.47 1.22 0.91
CA LEU A 148 3.39 1.75 -0.12
C LEU A 148 4.81 1.14 -0.05
N PRO A 149 5.48 1.06 1.11
CA PRO A 149 6.79 0.41 1.19
C PRO A 149 6.75 -1.07 0.77
N LEU A 150 5.68 -1.79 1.06
CA LEU A 150 5.53 -3.20 0.66
C LEU A 150 5.34 -3.36 -0.85
N ILE A 151 4.66 -2.40 -1.49
CA ILE A 151 4.45 -2.37 -2.94
C ILE A 151 5.77 -2.04 -3.67
N PHE A 152 6.46 -0.98 -3.24
CA PHE A 152 7.67 -0.51 -3.92
C PHE A 152 8.91 -1.33 -3.54
N SER A 153 9.15 -1.55 -2.25
CA SER A 153 10.34 -2.22 -1.74
C SER A 153 10.19 -3.74 -1.60
N GLY A 154 8.96 -4.25 -1.52
CA GLY A 154 8.66 -5.67 -1.41
C GLY A 154 8.67 -6.20 0.03
N ALA A 155 8.78 -7.54 0.16
CA ALA A 155 8.56 -8.28 1.41
C ALA A 155 9.69 -8.20 2.45
N GLY A 156 10.87 -7.73 2.05
CA GLY A 156 12.10 -7.83 2.83
C GLY A 156 12.68 -9.25 2.87
N LYS A 157 13.83 -9.41 3.53
CA LYS A 157 14.59 -10.67 3.57
C LYS A 157 13.96 -11.76 4.44
N LEU A 158 13.18 -11.40 5.46
CA LEU A 158 12.43 -12.35 6.28
C LEU A 158 11.05 -12.61 5.66
N SER A 159 11.03 -13.25 4.50
CA SER A 159 9.79 -13.51 3.75
C SER A 159 9.88 -14.79 2.92
N LEU A 160 8.74 -15.39 2.61
CA LEU A 160 8.70 -16.51 1.66
C LEU A 160 9.06 -16.06 0.24
N ASP A 161 8.75 -14.83 -0.17
CA ASP A 161 9.20 -14.25 -1.44
C ASP A 161 10.73 -14.29 -1.57
N HIS A 162 11.44 -13.88 -0.52
CA HIS A 162 12.91 -13.91 -0.50
C HIS A 162 13.46 -15.34 -0.47
N LEU A 163 12.83 -16.23 0.32
CA LEU A 163 13.21 -17.64 0.38
C LEU A 163 13.05 -18.32 -0.99
N LEU A 164 11.91 -18.13 -1.64
CA LEU A 164 11.62 -18.68 -2.97
C LEU A 164 12.60 -18.15 -4.01
N ALA A 165 12.88 -16.84 -4.02
CA ALA A 165 13.87 -16.26 -4.92
C ALA A 165 15.25 -16.92 -4.74
N ARG A 166 15.65 -17.18 -3.49
CA ARG A 166 16.92 -17.85 -3.17
C ARG A 166 16.93 -19.32 -3.60
N VAL A 167 15.85 -20.07 -3.33
CA VAL A 167 15.72 -21.49 -3.71
C VAL A 167 15.72 -21.66 -5.22
N LEU A 168 14.98 -20.81 -5.93
CA LEU A 168 14.90 -20.79 -7.39
C LEU A 168 16.12 -20.13 -8.06
N ARG A 169 17.10 -19.65 -7.26
CA ARG A 169 18.31 -18.95 -7.72
C ARG A 169 18.00 -17.79 -8.67
N LEU A 170 16.90 -17.09 -8.40
CA LEU A 170 16.54 -15.88 -9.14
C LEU A 170 17.56 -14.79 -8.80
N ALA A 171 18.04 -14.09 -9.83
CA ALA A 171 18.88 -12.93 -9.61
C ALA A 171 18.07 -11.86 -8.87
N SER A 172 18.66 -11.26 -7.82
CA SER A 172 18.09 -10.08 -7.19
C SER A 172 18.02 -8.96 -8.23
N PRO A 173 16.84 -8.41 -8.53
CA PRO A 173 16.72 -7.30 -9.47
C PRO A 173 17.52 -6.11 -8.93
N GLN A 174 18.40 -5.55 -9.76
CA GLN A 174 19.09 -4.30 -9.41
C GLN A 174 18.10 -3.12 -9.55
N PRO A 175 18.07 -2.17 -8.60
CA PRO A 175 17.21 -1.00 -8.73
C PRO A 175 17.53 -0.21 -10.00
N VAL A 176 16.50 0.09 -10.81
CA VAL A 176 16.61 0.94 -12.00
C VAL A 176 15.90 2.26 -11.72
N SER A 177 16.63 3.37 -11.84
CA SER A 177 16.12 4.72 -11.59
C SER A 177 16.00 5.50 -12.89
N ASP A 178 15.18 5.01 -13.83
CA ASP A 178 14.93 5.65 -15.12
C ASP A 178 13.51 6.21 -15.22
N LEU A 179 13.18 6.82 -16.37
CA LEU A 179 11.84 7.38 -16.58
C LEU A 179 10.74 6.31 -16.62
N TYR A 180 11.06 5.05 -16.95
CA TYR A 180 10.10 3.95 -16.88
C TYR A 180 9.78 3.59 -15.44
N SER A 181 10.74 3.64 -14.52
CA SER A 181 10.45 3.39 -13.10
C SER A 181 9.57 4.48 -12.49
N MET A 182 9.76 5.74 -12.89
CA MET A 182 8.85 6.84 -12.53
C MET A 182 7.45 6.65 -13.14
N ALA A 183 7.36 6.29 -14.42
CA ALA A 183 6.09 6.01 -15.07
C ALA A 183 5.31 4.89 -14.36
N LEU A 184 6.00 3.81 -13.99
CA LEU A 184 5.40 2.71 -13.24
C LEU A 184 4.92 3.16 -11.86
N ALA A 185 5.72 3.95 -11.14
CA ALA A 185 5.33 4.46 -9.82
C ALA A 185 4.09 5.35 -9.91
N LEU A 186 4.03 6.25 -10.89
CA LEU A 186 2.86 7.08 -11.15
C LEU A 186 1.62 6.25 -11.51
N ALA A 187 1.78 5.17 -12.28
CA ALA A 187 0.67 4.28 -12.60
C ALA A 187 0.17 3.49 -11.39
N VAL A 188 1.08 2.95 -10.57
CA VAL A 188 0.75 2.24 -9.32
C VAL A 188 -0.04 3.14 -8.36
N LEU A 189 0.30 4.42 -8.27
CA LEU A 189 -0.47 5.38 -7.47
C LEU A 189 -1.76 5.81 -8.17
N GLY A 190 -1.70 6.09 -9.47
CA GLY A 190 -2.81 6.64 -10.25
C GLY A 190 -4.02 5.71 -10.35
N LEU A 191 -3.79 4.39 -10.46
CA LEU A 191 -4.86 3.40 -10.59
C LEU A 191 -5.86 3.41 -9.40
N PRO A 192 -5.42 3.28 -8.12
CA PRO A 192 -6.33 3.43 -6.99
C PRO A 192 -7.00 4.81 -6.94
N PHE A 193 -6.27 5.88 -7.26
CA PHE A 193 -6.85 7.23 -7.26
C PHE A 193 -7.94 7.42 -8.30
N LEU A 194 -8.01 6.62 -9.38
CA LEU A 194 -9.17 6.66 -10.30
C LEU A 194 -10.48 6.32 -9.58
N LEU A 195 -10.43 5.45 -8.58
CA LEU A 195 -11.60 4.96 -7.84
C LEU A 195 -12.07 5.96 -6.78
N LEU A 196 -11.19 6.86 -6.34
CA LEU A 196 -11.45 7.80 -5.24
C LEU A 196 -11.55 9.25 -5.73
N ILE A 197 -10.56 9.72 -6.50
CA ILE A 197 -10.50 11.06 -7.08
C ILE A 197 -10.17 10.92 -8.58
N PRO A 198 -11.17 10.66 -9.45
CA PRO A 198 -10.94 10.34 -10.85
C PRO A 198 -10.02 11.32 -11.59
N LYS A 199 -10.18 12.63 -11.33
CA LYS A 199 -9.33 13.68 -11.93
C LYS A 199 -7.85 13.54 -11.56
N LEU A 200 -7.56 13.23 -10.29
CA LEU A 200 -6.20 13.01 -9.81
C LEU A 200 -5.63 11.71 -10.37
N GLY A 201 -6.40 10.62 -10.35
CA GLY A 201 -6.00 9.35 -10.95
C GLY A 201 -5.65 9.48 -12.43
N LEU A 202 -6.50 10.17 -13.21
CA LEU A 202 -6.26 10.46 -14.63
C LEU A 202 -5.02 11.33 -14.83
N ALA A 203 -4.81 12.35 -14.00
CA ALA A 203 -3.61 13.19 -14.08
C ALA A 203 -2.33 12.38 -13.82
N LEU A 204 -2.31 11.54 -12.79
CA LEU A 204 -1.17 10.66 -12.48
C LEU A 204 -0.90 9.66 -13.62
N LEU A 205 -1.94 9.08 -14.22
CA LEU A 205 -1.79 8.16 -15.35
C LEU A 205 -1.37 8.87 -16.64
N ALA A 206 -1.82 10.10 -16.88
CA ALA A 206 -1.34 10.92 -17.99
C ALA A 206 0.15 11.23 -17.83
N LEU A 207 0.59 11.63 -16.62
CA LEU A 207 1.99 11.83 -16.30
C LEU A 207 2.81 10.54 -16.43
N ALA A 208 2.25 9.40 -16.04
CA ALA A 208 2.86 8.09 -16.27
C ALA A 208 3.09 7.83 -17.76
N GLY A 209 2.08 8.10 -18.60
CA GLY A 209 2.18 7.98 -20.06
C GLY A 209 3.22 8.91 -20.67
N ILE A 210 3.28 10.17 -20.21
CA ILE A 210 4.30 11.15 -20.65
C ILE A 210 5.70 10.68 -20.26
N ALA A 211 5.91 10.23 -19.02
CA ALA A 211 7.20 9.73 -18.56
C ALA A 211 7.65 8.50 -19.37
N ALA A 212 6.74 7.55 -19.62
CA ALA A 212 7.04 6.38 -20.45
C ALA A 212 7.34 6.75 -21.92
N ALA A 213 6.64 7.73 -22.47
CA ALA A 213 6.92 8.23 -23.82
C ALA A 213 8.29 8.92 -23.87
N ALA A 214 8.59 9.82 -22.94
CA ALA A 214 9.88 10.50 -22.80
C ALA A 214 11.04 9.51 -22.64
N ALA A 215 10.84 8.41 -21.90
CA ALA A 215 11.83 7.35 -21.72
C ALA A 215 12.28 6.70 -23.03
N ARG A 216 11.42 6.66 -24.06
CA ARG A 216 11.76 6.15 -25.39
C ARG A 216 12.74 7.07 -26.12
N TRP A 217 12.62 8.39 -25.91
CA TRP A 217 13.46 9.39 -26.57
C TRP A 217 14.84 9.52 -25.94
N VAL A 218 14.96 9.31 -24.62
CA VAL A 218 16.24 9.41 -23.89
C VAL A 218 17.16 8.21 -24.13
N ARG A 219 16.62 7.08 -24.61
CA ARG A 219 17.38 5.86 -24.93
C ARG A 219 17.91 5.81 -26.38
N ASN A 220 17.51 6.76 -27.24
CA ASN A 220 18.01 6.92 -28.62
C ASN A 220 19.04 8.06 -28.67
#